data_AF-A0A7S2VF69-F1
#
_entry.id   AF-A0A7S2VF69-F1
#
_cell.length_a   1.000
_cell.length_b   1.000
_cell.length_c   1.000
_cell.angle_alpha   90.00
_cell.angle_beta   90.00
_cell.angle_gamma   90.00
#
_symmetry.space_group_name_H-M   'P 1'
#
loop_
_entity.id
_entity.type
_entity.pdbx_description
1 polymer ?
#
loop_
_entity_poly.entity_id
_entity_poly.type
_entity_poly.pdbx_seq_one_letter_code
_entity_poly.pdbx_strand_id
1 'polypeptide(L)'
;DFITKVDGVTGAPKELADKLVKKTQVTLTIYRPATYTVELDKGSSALGMDLNYTAGGTRLCVVGIGKGLVSERAPQIGKGDRIVSVNGQTNSASNLLAVLKAAPTLKLELIKAPID
;
A
#
# COMPACT_ATOMS: atom_id res chain seq x y z
N ASP A 1 -10.80 -0.18 0.56
CA ASP A 1 -11.53 -1.40 0.14
C ASP A 1 -10.76 -2.11 -0.96
N PHE A 2 -10.78 -3.44 -0.92
CA PHE A 2 -10.18 -4.32 -1.93
C PHE A 2 -11.26 -5.26 -2.45
N ILE A 3 -11.42 -5.36 -3.77
CA ILE A 3 -12.23 -6.41 -4.37
C ILE A 3 -11.39 -7.68 -4.36
N THR A 4 -11.83 -8.70 -3.63
CA THR A 4 -11.11 -9.98 -3.51
C THR A 4 -11.78 -11.09 -4.33
N LYS A 5 -13.04 -10.90 -4.72
CA LYS A 5 -13.81 -11.88 -5.47
C LYS A 5 -14.87 -11.23 -6.35
N VAL A 6 -15.05 -11.75 -7.56
CA VAL A 6 -16.12 -11.38 -8.50
C VAL A 6 -16.81 -12.64 -8.99
N ASP A 7 -18.12 -12.76 -8.74
CA ASP A 7 -18.96 -13.90 -9.14
C ASP A 7 -18.39 -15.26 -8.74
N GLY A 8 -17.97 -15.43 -7.49
CA GLY A 8 -17.40 -16.72 -7.09
C GLY A 8 -15.89 -16.86 -7.37
N VAL A 9 -15.29 -15.98 -8.17
CA VAL A 9 -13.92 -16.13 -8.66
C VAL A 9 -12.95 -15.17 -7.96
N THR A 10 -11.85 -15.71 -7.46
CA THR A 10 -10.66 -14.97 -6.97
C THR A 10 -9.58 -14.97 -8.05
N GLY A 11 -8.57 -14.12 -7.93
CA GLY A 11 -7.47 -14.09 -8.90
C GLY A 11 -6.74 -12.75 -8.94
N ALA A 12 -5.89 -12.58 -9.96
CA ALA A 12 -5.12 -11.37 -10.12
C ALA A 12 -6.03 -10.15 -10.37
N PRO A 13 -5.64 -8.92 -9.98
CA PRO A 13 -6.48 -7.73 -10.13
C PRO A 13 -7.00 -7.51 -11.57
N LYS A 14 -6.18 -7.83 -12.58
CA LYS A 14 -6.57 -7.73 -13.99
C LYS A 14 -7.69 -8.72 -14.35
N GLU A 15 -7.61 -9.95 -13.87
CA GLU A 15 -8.62 -10.99 -14.13
C GLU A 15 -9.96 -10.62 -13.48
N LEU A 16 -9.92 -10.07 -12.26
CA LEU A 16 -11.11 -9.57 -11.60
C LEU A 16 -11.70 -8.37 -12.36
N ALA A 17 -10.86 -7.42 -12.80
CA ALA A 17 -11.29 -6.28 -13.60
C ALA A 17 -11.93 -6.70 -14.94
N ASP A 18 -11.33 -7.68 -15.63
CA ASP A 18 -11.86 -8.21 -16.89
C ASP A 18 -13.22 -8.90 -16.71
N LYS A 19 -13.53 -9.44 -15.51
CA LYS A 19 -14.85 -9.99 -15.18
C LYS A 19 -15.87 -8.90 -14.88
N LEU A 20 -15.46 -7.83 -14.19
CA LEU A 20 -16.33 -6.69 -13.87
C LEU A 20 -16.90 -6.04 -15.13
N VAL A 21 -16.10 -5.91 -16.18
CA VAL A 21 -16.52 -5.23 -17.42
C VAL A 21 -17.40 -6.08 -18.33
N LYS A 22 -17.46 -7.41 -18.13
CA LYS A 22 -18.19 -8.33 -19.01
C LYS A 22 -19.67 -8.47 -18.68
N LYS A 23 -20.11 -7.99 -17.52
CA LYS A 23 -21.49 -8.16 -17.04
C LYS A 23 -22.03 -6.85 -16.49
N THR A 24 -23.33 -6.64 -16.65
CA THR A 24 -24.06 -5.50 -16.07
C THR A 24 -24.43 -5.74 -14.60
N GLN A 25 -24.42 -6.99 -14.14
CA GLN A 25 -24.67 -7.38 -12.75
C GLN A 25 -23.62 -8.40 -12.30
N VAL A 26 -23.01 -8.13 -11.15
CA VAL A 26 -21.95 -8.95 -10.55
C VAL A 26 -22.13 -9.03 -9.03
N THR A 27 -21.66 -10.12 -8.43
CA THR A 27 -21.53 -10.28 -6.98
C THR A 27 -20.08 -10.01 -6.57
N LEU A 28 -19.87 -9.04 -5.67
CA LEU A 28 -18.54 -8.69 -5.17
C LEU A 28 -18.33 -9.18 -3.75
N THR A 29 -17.16 -9.74 -3.47
CA THR A 29 -16.65 -9.82 -2.10
C THR A 29 -15.62 -8.72 -1.90
N ILE A 30 -15.84 -7.89 -0.89
CA ILE A 30 -15.01 -6.74 -0.57
C ILE A 30 -14.33 -6.99 0.77
N TYR A 31 -13.02 -6.81 0.81
CA TYR A 31 -12.26 -6.72 2.04
C TYR A 31 -12.08 -5.25 2.45
N ARG A 32 -12.42 -4.95 3.71
CA ARG A 32 -12.18 -3.65 4.38
C ARG A 32 -11.04 -3.79 5.37
N PRO A 33 -9.81 -3.47 4.97
CA PRO A 33 -8.68 -3.53 5.87
C PRO A 33 -8.73 -2.45 6.93
N ALA A 34 -8.26 -2.82 8.12
CA ALA A 34 -7.87 -1.85 9.13
C ALA A 34 -6.62 -1.07 8.68
N THR A 35 -6.53 0.18 9.13
CA THR A 35 -5.28 0.94 9.10
C THR A 35 -4.41 0.53 10.27
N TYR A 36 -3.09 0.60 10.09
CA TYR A 36 -2.11 0.41 11.15
C TYR A 36 -0.99 1.42 11.02
N THR A 37 -0.31 1.71 12.13
CA THR A 37 0.75 2.71 12.18
C THR A 37 2.09 2.07 12.49
N VAL A 38 3.14 2.58 11.85
CA VAL A 38 4.53 2.19 12.11
C VAL A 38 5.35 3.46 12.30
N GLU A 39 6.16 3.49 13.36
CA GLU A 39 7.10 4.58 13.61
C GLU A 39 8.54 4.08 13.40
N LEU A 40 9.33 4.85 12.66
CA LEU A 40 10.69 4.51 12.25
C LEU A 40 11.61 5.71 12.44
N ASP A 41 12.76 5.49 13.06
CA ASP A 41 13.89 6.41 12.99
C ASP A 41 14.78 6.01 11.80
N LYS A 42 14.70 6.80 10.75
CA LYS A 42 15.41 6.60 9.49
C LYS A 42 16.88 6.97 9.62
N GLY A 43 17.22 8.00 10.38
CA GLY A 43 18.56 8.59 10.38
C GLY A 43 19.10 8.75 8.95
N SER A 44 20.23 8.11 8.65
CA SER A 44 20.83 8.03 7.31
C SER A 44 20.57 6.71 6.57
N SER A 45 19.79 5.79 7.14
CA SER A 45 19.55 4.47 6.57
C SER A 45 18.52 4.48 5.44
N ALA A 46 18.70 3.59 4.48
CA ALA A 46 17.69 3.34 3.46
C ALA A 46 16.50 2.58 4.05
N LEU A 47 15.28 2.90 3.61
CA LEU A 47 14.07 2.20 4.06
C LEU A 47 13.98 0.77 3.50
N GLY A 48 14.49 0.54 2.29
CA GLY A 48 14.41 -0.77 1.64
C GLY A 48 13.01 -1.11 1.12
N MET A 49 12.29 -0.14 0.56
CA MET A 49 10.98 -0.37 -0.06
C MET A 49 10.99 0.04 -1.53
N ASP A 50 10.43 -0.82 -2.38
CA ASP A 50 10.06 -0.46 -3.75
C ASP A 50 8.61 0.01 -3.76
N LEU A 51 8.38 1.21 -4.28
CA LEU A 51 7.07 1.87 -4.24
C LEU A 51 6.57 2.13 -5.65
N ASN A 52 5.32 1.77 -5.89
CA ASN A 52 4.59 2.13 -7.11
C ASN A 52 3.47 3.14 -6.79
N TYR A 53 3.31 4.14 -7.64
CA TYR A 53 2.28 5.16 -7.52
C TYR A 53 2.01 5.84 -8.85
N THR A 54 0.82 6.43 -8.98
CA THR A 54 0.45 7.26 -10.14
C THR A 54 0.70 8.73 -9.83
N ALA A 55 1.13 9.50 -10.82
CA ALA A 55 1.16 10.95 -10.72
C ALA A 55 -0.27 11.46 -10.51
N GLY A 56 -0.52 12.13 -9.38
CA GLY A 56 -1.87 12.55 -8.94
C GLY A 56 -2.60 11.55 -8.02
N GLY A 57 -2.06 10.35 -7.82
CA GLY A 57 -2.56 9.44 -6.79
C GLY A 57 -2.30 9.97 -5.38
N THR A 58 -2.99 9.42 -4.38
CA THR A 58 -2.88 9.85 -2.97
C THR A 58 -2.20 8.81 -2.07
N ARG A 59 -1.69 7.72 -2.65
CA ARG A 59 -1.16 6.56 -1.91
C ARG A 59 0.10 6.02 -2.58
N LEU A 60 0.97 5.43 -1.78
CA LEU A 60 2.15 4.70 -2.26
C LEU A 60 1.93 3.20 -2.02
N CYS A 61 2.00 2.39 -3.07
CA CYS A 61 1.85 0.94 -2.97
C CYS A 61 3.22 0.29 -2.81
N VAL A 62 3.39 -0.52 -1.78
CA VAL A 62 4.61 -1.32 -1.60
C VAL A 62 4.58 -2.47 -2.58
N VAL A 63 5.50 -2.49 -3.54
CA VAL A 63 5.59 -3.56 -4.55
C VAL A 63 6.76 -4.52 -4.29
N GLY A 64 7.69 -4.13 -3.42
CA GLY A 64 8.83 -4.94 -2.99
C GLY A 64 9.39 -4.47 -1.66
N ILE A 65 9.96 -5.41 -0.90
CA ILE A 65 10.73 -5.15 0.32
C ILE A 65 12.14 -5.66 0.07
N GLY A 66 13.11 -4.76 0.15
CA GLY A 66 14.54 -5.05 0.02
C GLY A 66 15.28 -4.91 1.35
N LYS A 67 16.61 -4.93 1.28
CA LYS A 67 17.48 -4.66 2.44
C LYS A 67 17.29 -3.22 2.91
N GLY A 68 17.05 -3.03 4.20
CA GLY A 68 16.94 -1.72 4.81
C GLY A 68 16.10 -1.75 6.07
N LEU A 69 15.78 -0.56 6.58
CA LEU A 69 15.14 -0.38 7.87
C LEU A 69 13.79 -1.11 7.99
N VAL A 70 13.02 -1.18 6.91
CA VAL A 70 11.69 -1.81 6.93
C VAL A 70 11.79 -3.32 7.13
N SER A 71 12.69 -4.01 6.41
CA SER A 71 12.87 -5.46 6.61
C SER A 71 13.45 -5.81 7.97
N GLU A 72 14.23 -4.92 8.57
CA GLU A 72 14.89 -5.14 9.87
C GLU A 72 14.02 -4.78 11.08
N ARG A 73 13.22 -3.70 10.98
CA ARG A 73 12.52 -3.12 12.14
C ARG A 73 11.02 -2.97 11.97
N ALA A 74 10.50 -3.14 10.76
CA ALA A 74 9.07 -3.10 10.49
C ALA A 74 8.60 -4.28 9.62
N PRO A 75 8.83 -5.54 10.05
CA PRO A 75 8.46 -6.74 9.27
C PRO A 75 6.94 -6.88 9.04
N GLN A 76 6.13 -6.13 9.78
CA GLN A 76 4.69 -6.02 9.55
C GLN A 76 4.33 -5.31 8.24
N ILE A 77 5.23 -4.51 7.65
CA ILE A 77 5.02 -3.88 6.34
C ILE A 77 5.32 -4.91 5.24
N GLY A 78 4.32 -5.20 4.43
CA GLY A 78 4.42 -6.20 3.37
C GLY A 78 4.14 -5.65 1.97
N LYS A 79 4.47 -6.47 0.96
CA LYS A 79 4.05 -6.22 -0.42
C LYS A 79 2.52 -6.12 -0.49
N GLY A 80 2.02 -5.15 -1.25
CA GLY A 80 0.61 -4.85 -1.41
C GLY A 80 0.07 -3.83 -0.40
N ASP A 81 0.76 -3.60 0.72
CA ASP A 81 0.38 -2.57 1.67
C ASP A 81 0.44 -1.19 1.03
N ARG A 82 -0.44 -0.29 1.48
CA ARG A 82 -0.53 1.06 0.92
C ARG A 82 -0.28 2.08 2.01
N ILE A 83 0.76 2.89 1.83
CA ILE A 83 1.03 4.04 2.68
C ILE A 83 0.00 5.12 2.31
N VAL A 84 -0.78 5.54 3.31
CA VAL A 84 -1.83 6.56 3.18
C VAL A 84 -1.49 7.86 3.90
N SER A 85 -0.59 7.80 4.89
CA SER A 85 -0.08 8.97 5.58
C SER A 85 1.41 8.83 5.92
N VAL A 86 2.14 9.94 5.83
CA VAL A 86 3.54 10.04 6.26
C VAL A 86 3.66 11.30 7.11
N ASN A 87 3.94 11.15 8.41
CA ASN A 87 3.99 12.26 9.37
C ASN A 87 2.72 13.14 9.35
N GLY A 88 1.55 12.52 9.17
CA GLY A 88 0.25 13.21 9.11
C GLY A 88 -0.08 13.83 7.75
N GLN A 89 0.83 13.78 6.76
CA GLN A 89 0.55 14.24 5.40
C GLN A 89 -0.20 13.16 4.62
N THR A 90 -1.29 13.52 3.94
CA THR A 90 -2.17 12.57 3.21
C THR A 90 -2.50 13.02 1.78
N ASN A 91 -1.69 13.92 1.23
CA ASN A 91 -2.04 14.71 0.04
C ASN A 91 -1.79 13.89 -1.24
N SER A 92 -0.80 14.25 -2.04
CA SER A 92 -0.38 13.50 -3.22
C SER A 92 0.70 12.48 -2.87
N ALA A 93 0.73 11.37 -3.60
CA ALA A 93 1.77 10.35 -3.55
C ALA A 93 3.17 10.96 -3.77
N SER A 94 3.30 11.98 -4.62
CA SER A 94 4.55 12.71 -4.80
C SER A 94 5.01 13.44 -3.54
N ASN A 95 4.09 14.06 -2.80
CA ASN A 95 4.40 14.69 -1.52
C ASN A 95 4.77 13.64 -0.47
N LEU A 96 3.98 12.55 -0.36
CA LEU A 96 4.30 11.44 0.55
C LEU A 96 5.71 10.90 0.30
N LEU A 97 6.08 10.72 -0.98
CA LEU A 97 7.41 10.25 -1.36
C LEU A 97 8.51 11.26 -1.00
N ALA A 98 8.26 12.55 -1.17
CA ALA A 98 9.21 13.60 -0.78
C ALA A 98 9.46 13.58 0.74
N VAL A 99 8.41 13.47 1.55
CA VAL A 99 8.52 13.39 3.02
C VAL A 99 9.25 12.11 3.44
N LEU A 100 8.92 10.95 2.86
CA LEU A 100 9.65 9.68 3.09
C LEU A 100 11.14 9.80 2.82
N LYS A 101 11.54 10.60 1.83
CA LYS A 101 12.94 10.82 1.46
C LYS A 101 13.64 11.79 2.41
N ALA A 102 12.99 12.88 2.80
CA ALA A 102 13.62 13.97 3.53
C ALA A 102 13.60 13.82 5.06
N ALA A 103 12.55 13.24 5.64
CA ALA A 103 12.38 13.23 7.08
C ALA A 103 13.28 12.18 7.76
N PRO A 104 13.97 12.52 8.86
CA PRO A 104 14.79 11.58 9.62
C PRO A 104 13.95 10.64 10.48
N THR A 105 12.74 11.03 10.84
CA THR A 105 11.78 10.21 11.59
C THR A 105 10.48 10.12 10.80
N LEU A 106 9.87 8.94 10.80
CA LEU A 106 8.70 8.63 10.00
C LEU A 106 7.63 7.96 10.87
N LYS A 107 6.44 8.54 10.86
CA LYS A 107 5.19 7.93 11.31
C LYS A 107 4.38 7.59 10.06
N LEU A 108 4.32 6.32 9.73
CA LEU A 108 3.64 5.80 8.55
C LEU A 108 2.28 5.26 8.96
N GLU A 109 1.21 5.71 8.31
CA GLU A 109 -0.07 5.03 8.36
C GLU A 109 -0.25 4.21 7.09
N LEU A 110 -0.52 2.92 7.27
CA LEU A 110 -0.66 1.96 6.19
C LEU A 110 -2.01 1.27 6.23
N ILE A 111 -2.51 0.93 5.06
CA ILE A 111 -3.61 0.00 4.88
C ILE A 111 -3.01 -1.38 4.57
N LYS A 112 -3.39 -2.39 5.36
CA LYS A 112 -2.94 -3.77 5.17
C LYS A 112 -3.56 -4.36 3.90
N ALA A 113 -2.74 -5.01 3.06
CA ALA A 113 -3.26 -5.83 1.97
C ALA A 113 -4.10 -7.00 2.55
N PRO A 114 -5.13 -7.47 1.82
CA PRO A 114 -5.75 -8.75 2.12
C PRO A 114 -4.67 -9.83 2.19
N ILE A 115 -4.79 -10.73 3.16
CA ILE A 115 -4.00 -11.96 3.20
C ILE A 115 -4.69 -12.92 2.23
N ASP A 116 -3.96 -13.37 1.21
CA ASP A 116 -4.40 -14.44 0.31
C ASP A 116 -4.35 -15.80 1.02
#